data_AF-A0A7C7GEQ0-F1
#
_entry.id   AF-A0A7C7GEQ0-F1
#
_cell.length_a   1.000
_cell.length_b   1.000
_cell.length_c   1.000
_cell.angle_alpha   90.00
_cell.angle_beta   90.00
_cell.angle_gamma   90.00
#
_symmetry.space_group_name_H-M   'P 1'
#
loop_
_entity.id
_entity.type
_entity.pdbx_description
1 polymer ?
#
loop_
_entity_poly.entity_id
_entity_poly.type
_entity_poly.pdbx_seq_one_letter_code
_entity_poly.pdbx_strand_id
1 'polypeptide(L)'
;MHLRINFQKYFLYLLTICIGVNLFSCFDHSKQPFDIQGHRGARGLAPENTIAGFRTAIHSGVTTLEFDIGVTKDHIPVIFHDTSINSDICLNHDGSQILTNSI
;
A
#
# COMPACT_ATOMS: atom_id res chain seq x y z
N MET A 1 27.34 29.79 -51.53
CA MET A 1 27.88 28.59 -50.86
C MET A 1 27.81 28.66 -49.32
N HIS A 2 27.99 29.83 -48.69
CA HIS A 2 27.91 29.99 -47.22
C HIS A 2 26.52 29.78 -46.58
N LEU A 3 25.42 30.19 -47.22
CA LEU A 3 24.05 30.01 -46.68
C LEU A 3 23.65 28.54 -46.49
N ARG A 4 24.13 27.65 -47.36
CA ARG A 4 23.84 26.20 -47.32
C ARG A 4 24.56 25.50 -46.15
N ILE A 5 25.73 26.00 -45.74
CA ILE A 5 26.52 25.48 -44.63
C ILE A 5 25.89 25.86 -43.28
N ASN A 6 25.36 27.08 -43.16
CA ASN A 6 24.68 27.52 -41.95
C ASN A 6 23.38 26.74 -41.71
N PHE A 7 22.58 26.49 -42.76
CA PHE A 7 21.36 25.70 -42.66
C PHE A 7 21.63 24.27 -42.17
N GLN A 8 22.66 23.60 -42.69
CA GLN A 8 23.02 22.25 -42.23
C GLN A 8 23.53 22.22 -40.79
N LYS A 9 24.22 23.28 -40.32
CA LYS A 9 24.65 23.40 -38.91
C LYS A 9 23.47 23.57 -37.97
N TYR A 10 22.50 24.44 -38.29
CA TYR A 10 21.28 24.62 -37.48
C TYR A 10 20.39 23.37 -37.47
N PHE A 11 20.28 22.69 -38.61
CA PHE A 11 19.56 21.41 -38.70
C PHE A 11 20.19 20.33 -37.81
N LEU A 12 21.53 20.23 -37.81
CA LEU A 12 22.24 19.29 -36.95
C LEU A 12 22.09 19.64 -35.47
N TYR A 13 22.10 20.93 -35.11
CA TYR A 13 21.90 21.42 -33.74
C TYR A 13 20.49 21.12 -33.23
N LEU A 14 19.47 21.31 -34.07
CA LEU A 14 18.09 20.98 -33.75
C LEU A 14 17.90 19.46 -33.60
N LEU A 15 18.56 18.66 -34.46
CA LEU A 15 18.52 17.20 -34.38
C LEU A 15 19.18 16.68 -33.08
N THR A 16 20.31 17.25 -32.66
CA THR A 16 20.96 16.88 -31.39
C THR A 16 20.13 17.27 -30.17
N ILE A 17 19.45 18.42 -30.20
CA ILE A 17 18.53 18.84 -29.14
C ILE A 17 17.33 17.88 -29.09
N CYS A 18 16.70 17.57 -30.22
CA CYS A 18 15.57 16.65 -30.28
C CYS A 18 15.94 15.24 -29.79
N ILE A 19 17.10 14.72 -30.17
CA ILE A 19 17.59 13.42 -29.69
C ILE A 19 17.87 13.48 -28.18
N GLY A 20 18.53 14.54 -27.68
CA GLY A 20 18.80 14.72 -26.26
C GLY A 20 17.54 14.80 -25.39
N VAL A 21 16.48 15.47 -25.87
CA VAL A 21 15.20 15.56 -25.17
C VAL A 21 14.47 14.21 -25.15
N ASN A 22 14.49 13.45 -26.25
CA ASN A 22 13.87 12.12 -26.30
C ASN A 22 14.61 11.07 -25.44
N LEU A 23 15.93 11.18 -25.29
CA LEU A 23 16.69 10.31 -24.37
C LEU A 23 16.41 10.62 -22.89
N PHE A 24 16.11 11.87 -22.53
CA PHE A 24 15.76 12.25 -21.15
C PHE A 24 14.39 11.69 -20.72
N SER A 25 13.42 11.64 -21.63
CA SER A 25 12.04 11.19 -21.34
C SER A 25 11.90 9.69 -21.05
N CYS A 26 12.93 8.88 -21.27
CA CYS A 26 12.91 7.44 -21.01
C CYS A 26 13.51 7.03 -19.65
N PHE A 27 14.01 7.98 -18.84
CA PHE A 27 14.78 7.64 -17.62
C PHE A 27 13.98 7.55 -16.32
N ASP A 28 12.65 7.68 -16.36
CA ASP A 28 11.83 7.69 -15.14
C ASP A 28 10.69 6.64 -15.18
N HIS A 29 11.07 5.38 -15.37
CA HIS A 29 10.21 4.27 -14.97
C HIS A 29 10.71 3.71 -13.64
N SER A 30 10.57 4.51 -12.58
CA SER A 30 10.75 4.02 -11.22
C SER A 30 9.72 2.90 -10.99
N LYS A 31 10.23 1.66 -10.96
CA LYS A 31 9.45 0.49 -10.55
C LYS A 31 8.94 0.81 -9.14
N GLN A 32 7.63 0.79 -8.91
CA GLN A 32 7.09 0.97 -7.57
C GLN A 32 7.77 -0.05 -6.65
N PRO A 33 8.31 0.36 -5.48
CA PRO A 33 8.94 -0.57 -4.58
C PRO A 33 7.94 -1.67 -4.20
N PHE A 34 8.46 -2.87 -3.92
CA PHE A 34 7.61 -4.00 -3.52
C PHE A 34 6.88 -3.65 -2.21
N ASP A 35 5.55 -3.71 -2.22
CA ASP A 35 4.72 -3.37 -1.07
C ASP A 35 4.53 -4.61 -0.17
N ILE A 36 5.22 -4.59 0.97
CA ILE A 36 5.12 -5.59 2.02
C ILE A 36 3.98 -5.17 2.95
N GLN A 37 2.86 -5.87 2.88
CA GLN A 37 1.68 -5.56 3.68
C GLN A 37 1.58 -6.45 4.92
N GLY A 38 1.45 -5.84 6.08
CA GLY A 38 1.10 -6.54 7.30
C GLY A 38 -0.38 -6.89 7.32
N HIS A 39 -0.73 -8.13 6.94
CA HIS A 39 -2.11 -8.62 6.91
C HIS A 39 -2.75 -8.60 8.32
N ARG A 40 -3.79 -7.78 8.48
CA ARG A 40 -4.49 -7.42 9.71
C ARG A 40 -3.52 -7.01 10.81
N GLY A 41 -2.51 -6.23 10.41
CA GLY A 41 -1.29 -6.01 11.19
C GLY A 41 -0.33 -7.21 11.06
N ALA A 42 -0.17 -7.98 12.14
CA ALA A 42 0.71 -9.14 12.16
C ALA A 42 -0.04 -10.34 12.76
N ARG A 43 -1.17 -10.72 12.14
CA ARG A 43 -2.09 -11.76 12.64
C ARG A 43 -1.42 -13.07 13.07
N GLY A 44 -0.32 -13.44 12.42
CA GLY A 44 0.46 -14.64 12.78
C GLY A 44 1.29 -14.51 14.06
N LEU A 45 1.49 -13.29 14.58
CA LEU A 45 2.37 -12.97 15.70
C LEU A 45 1.64 -12.28 16.87
N ALA A 46 0.51 -11.63 16.61
CA ALA A 46 -0.28 -10.89 17.58
C ALA A 46 -1.76 -10.85 17.16
N PRO A 47 -2.69 -10.55 18.09
CA PRO A 47 -4.12 -10.48 17.77
C PRO A 47 -4.40 -9.55 16.58
N GLU A 48 -5.14 -10.07 15.61
CA GLU A 48 -5.45 -9.38 14.35
C GLU A 48 -6.19 -8.06 14.58
N ASN A 49 -5.98 -7.08 13.70
CA ASN A 49 -6.72 -5.82 13.69
C ASN A 49 -6.65 -5.03 15.02
N THR A 50 -5.62 -5.28 15.83
CA THR A 50 -5.37 -4.56 17.10
C THR A 50 -4.15 -3.64 17.02
N ILE A 51 -4.08 -2.64 17.90
CA ILE A 51 -2.89 -1.78 18.07
C ILE A 51 -1.63 -2.61 18.34
N ALA A 52 -1.75 -3.71 19.09
CA ALA A 52 -0.63 -4.62 19.34
C ALA A 52 -0.15 -5.29 18.03
N GLY A 53 -1.09 -5.80 17.21
CA GLY A 53 -0.80 -6.34 15.89
C GLY A 53 -0.12 -5.33 14.96
N PHE A 54 -0.62 -4.09 14.92
CA PHE A 54 -0.03 -3.03 14.10
C PHE A 54 1.36 -2.64 14.57
N ARG A 55 1.60 -2.54 15.89
CA ARG A 55 2.95 -2.32 16.42
C ARG A 55 3.88 -3.44 15.99
N THR A 56 3.48 -4.70 16.14
CA THR A 56 4.31 -5.84 15.72
C THR A 56 4.64 -5.78 14.22
N ALA A 57 3.67 -5.44 13.38
CA ALA A 57 3.89 -5.29 11.95
C ALA A 57 4.90 -4.17 11.63
N ILE A 58 4.76 -2.99 12.27
CA ILE A 58 5.70 -1.86 12.12
C ILE A 58 7.12 -2.28 12.52
N HIS A 59 7.28 -2.93 13.68
CA HIS A 59 8.60 -3.41 14.11
C HIS A 59 9.18 -4.49 13.19
N SER A 60 8.33 -5.19 12.44
CA SER A 60 8.74 -6.19 11.45
C SER A 60 9.17 -5.57 10.11
N GLY A 61 9.02 -4.25 9.94
CA GLY A 61 9.47 -3.54 8.74
C GLY A 61 8.52 -3.63 7.54
N VAL A 62 7.22 -3.85 7.77
CA VAL A 62 6.23 -3.76 6.68
C VAL A 62 6.17 -2.34 6.12
N THR A 63 5.89 -2.21 4.83
CA THR A 63 5.69 -0.90 4.18
C THR A 63 4.27 -0.39 4.40
N THR A 64 3.30 -1.30 4.48
CA THR A 64 1.88 -0.97 4.59
C THR A 64 1.22 -1.79 5.70
N LEU A 65 0.34 -1.14 6.48
CA LEU A 65 -0.56 -1.82 7.39
C LEU A 65 -1.86 -2.13 6.65
N GLU A 66 -2.19 -3.40 6.54
CA GLU A 66 -3.49 -3.84 6.02
C GLU A 66 -4.41 -4.16 7.20
N PHE A 67 -5.69 -3.82 7.05
CA PHE A 67 -6.72 -4.06 8.05
C PHE A 67 -8.11 -3.95 7.42
N ASP A 68 -9.09 -4.54 8.11
CA ASP A 68 -10.48 -4.58 7.68
C ASP A 68 -11.32 -3.55 8.43
N ILE A 69 -12.37 -3.03 7.77
CA ILE A 69 -13.32 -2.10 8.39
C ILE A 69 -14.74 -2.66 8.28
N GLY A 70 -15.41 -2.75 9.41
CA GLY A 70 -16.86 -2.89 9.52
C GLY A 70 -17.52 -1.57 9.92
N VAL A 71 -18.85 -1.51 9.83
CA VAL A 71 -19.64 -0.35 10.27
C VAL A 71 -20.69 -0.83 11.27
N THR A 72 -20.75 -0.18 12.44
CA THR A 72 -21.71 -0.51 13.49
C THR A 72 -23.13 0.00 13.17
N LYS A 73 -24.12 -0.42 13.97
CA LYS A 73 -25.52 0.02 13.83
C LYS A 73 -25.69 1.54 13.96
N ASP A 74 -24.85 2.18 14.77
CA ASP A 74 -24.78 3.63 14.98
C ASP A 74 -23.84 4.32 13.97
N HIS A 75 -23.51 3.65 12.86
CA HIS A 75 -22.74 4.18 11.73
C HIS A 75 -21.28 4.56 12.05
N ILE A 76 -20.68 3.92 13.06
CA ILE A 76 -19.28 4.13 13.41
C ILE A 76 -18.41 3.08 12.70
N PRO A 77 -17.38 3.48 11.95
CA PRO A 77 -16.42 2.54 11.39
C PRO A 77 -15.56 1.93 12.49
N VAL A 78 -15.39 0.61 12.46
CA VAL A 78 -14.60 -0.18 13.41
C VAL A 78 -13.66 -1.11 12.68
N ILE A 79 -12.47 -1.35 13.24
CA ILE A 79 -11.51 -2.29 12.65
C ILE A 79 -11.86 -3.71 13.12
N PHE A 80 -12.44 -4.50 12.22
CA PHE A 80 -12.84 -5.89 12.48
C PHE A 80 -13.15 -6.59 11.14
N HIS A 81 -12.77 -7.86 11.01
CA HIS A 81 -12.88 -8.59 9.74
C HIS A 81 -14.24 -9.23 9.51
N ASP A 82 -14.80 -9.91 10.52
CA ASP A 82 -16.01 -10.70 10.35
C ASP A 82 -17.28 -9.82 10.50
N THR A 83 -18.40 -10.22 9.91
CA THR A 83 -19.67 -9.49 10.08
C THR A 83 -20.37 -9.79 11.40
N SER A 84 -19.92 -10.84 12.10
CA SER A 84 -20.39 -11.28 13.41
C SER A 84 -19.20 -11.56 14.33
N ILE A 85 -19.45 -11.59 15.64
CA ILE A 85 -18.39 -11.89 16.60
C ILE A 85 -17.94 -13.34 16.45
N ASN A 86 -16.64 -13.52 16.22
CA ASN A 86 -16.01 -14.82 16.04
C ASN A 86 -15.44 -15.34 17.38
N SER A 87 -16.02 -16.43 17.88
CA SER A 87 -15.64 -17.06 19.14
C SER A 87 -14.21 -17.61 19.16
N ASP A 88 -13.59 -17.85 18.01
CA ASP A 88 -12.23 -18.40 17.93
C ASP A 88 -11.16 -17.35 18.29
N ILE A 89 -11.51 -16.06 18.16
CA ILE A 89 -10.60 -14.93 18.37
C ILE A 89 -11.12 -13.90 19.38
N CYS A 90 -12.35 -14.05 19.86
CA CYS A 90 -12.99 -13.16 20.82
C CYS A 90 -13.48 -13.91 22.06
N LEU A 91 -13.38 -13.25 23.21
CA LEU A 91 -13.97 -13.67 24.47
C LEU A 91 -15.04 -12.66 24.90
N ASN A 92 -15.90 -13.05 25.83
CA ASN A 92 -16.76 -12.11 26.54
C ASN A 92 -15.90 -11.12 27.35
N HIS A 93 -16.51 -10.00 27.76
CA HIS A 93 -15.83 -8.99 28.59
C HIS A 93 -15.28 -9.56 29.92
N ASP A 94 -15.91 -10.61 30.46
CA ASP A 94 -15.47 -11.31 31.67
C ASP A 94 -14.39 -12.39 31.40
N GLY A 95 -13.96 -12.55 30.15
CA GLY A 95 -12.99 -13.55 29.71
C GLY A 95 -13.58 -14.95 29.45
N SER A 96 -14.90 -15.14 29.61
CA SER A 96 -15.55 -16.41 29.29
C SER A 96 -15.68 -16.63 27.77
N GLN A 97 -15.79 -17.90 27.35
CA GLN A 97 -15.96 -18.24 25.94
C GLN A 97 -17.34 -17.82 25.41
N ILE A 98 -17.36 -17.38 24.16
CA ILE A 98 -18.61 -17.07 23.45
C ILE A 98 -19.20 -18.38 22.92
N LEU A 99 -20.41 -18.72 23.38
CA LEU A 99 -21.09 -19.93 22.94
C LEU A 99 -21.63 -19.73 21.52
N THR A 100 -21.23 -20.60 20.59
CA THR A 100 -21.49 -20.54 19.14
C THR A 100 -22.95 -20.76 18.72
N ASN A 101 -23.90 -20.79 19.66
CA ASN A 101 -25.32 -21.02 19.37
C ASN A 101 -26.13 -19.73 19.11
N SER A 102 -25.48 -18.61 18.84
CA SER A 102 -26.13 -17.32 18.61
C SER A 102 -25.88 -16.83 17.19
N ILE A 103 -26.60 -17.43 16.23
CA ILE A 103 -26.94 -16.82 14.93
C ILE A 103 -28.45 -16.87 14.79
#